data_AF-A0A072UMI8-F1
#
_entry.id   AF-A0A072UMI8-F1
#
_cell.length_a   1.000
_cell.length_b   1.000
_cell.length_c   1.000
_cell.angle_alpha   90.00
_cell.angle_beta   90.00
_cell.angle_gamma   90.00
#
_symmetry.space_group_name_H-M   'P 1'
#
loop_
_entity.id
_entity.type
_entity.pdbx_description
1 polymer ?
#
loop_
_entity_poly.entity_id
_entity_poly.type
_entity_poly.pdbx_seq_one_letter_code
_entity_poly.pdbx_strand_id
1 'polypeptide(L)' 'MQMTENIVEAFKSVYVMIIFLSLFLLSTNIDAAECYQDSDCPEDMCSYLAKPTCIFTEYFPIFWMAVCGCD' A
#
# COMPACT_ATOMS: atom_id res chain seq x y z
N MET A 1 37.13 -19.87 2.89
CA MET A 1 37.10 -18.40 2.70
C MET A 1 36.10 -18.02 1.61
N GLN A 2 36.22 -18.60 0.40
CA GLN A 2 35.28 -18.42 -0.72
C GLN A 2 33.79 -18.71 -0.43
N MET A 3 33.50 -19.74 0.38
CA MET A 3 32.12 -20.10 0.73
C MET A 3 31.39 -19.03 1.55
N THR A 4 32.13 -18.34 2.43
CA THR A 4 31.58 -17.29 3.28
C THR A 4 31.28 -16.02 2.48
N GLU A 5 32.11 -15.70 1.48
CA GLU A 5 31.91 -14.58 0.57
C GLU A 5 30.63 -14.76 -0.26
N ASN A 6 30.41 -15.96 -0.81
CA ASN A 6 29.20 -16.28 -1.59
C ASN A 6 27.92 -16.14 -0.76
N ILE A 7 27.96 -16.54 0.52
CA ILE A 7 26.82 -16.43 1.43
C ILE A 7 26.51 -14.95 1.72
N VAL A 8 27.53 -14.12 1.96
CA VAL A 8 27.38 -12.68 2.18
C VAL A 8 26.80 -11.98 0.95
N GLU A 9 27.24 -12.35 -0.25
CA GLU A 9 26.73 -11.80 -1.50
C GLU A 9 25.27 -12.19 -1.75
N ALA A 10 24.90 -13.45 -1.46
CA ALA A 10 23.52 -13.91 -1.51
C ALA A 10 22.61 -13.15 -0.53
N PHE A 11 23.05 -12.95 0.72
CA PHE A 11 22.28 -12.17 1.70
C PHE A 11 22.11 -10.71 1.28
N LYS A 12 23.14 -10.10 0.69
CA LYS A 12 23.05 -8.74 0.16
C LYS A 12 22.02 -8.63 -0.95
N SER A 13 21.99 -9.60 -1.87
CA SER A 13 20.99 -9.66 -2.95
C SER A 13 19.58 -9.81 -2.39
N VAL A 14 19.38 -10.74 -1.45
CA VAL A 14 18.07 -10.96 -0.79
C VAL A 14 17.61 -9.71 -0.07
N TYR A 15 18.49 -9.01 0.65
CA TYR A 15 18.13 -7.79 1.37
C TYR A 15 17.66 -6.67 0.43
N VAL A 16 18.35 -6.50 -0.70
CA VAL A 16 17.94 -5.56 -1.75
C VAL A 16 16.56 -5.94 -2.32
N MET A 17 16.32 -7.23 -2.60
CA MET A 17 15.00 -7.69 -3.05
C MET A 17 13.90 -7.43 -2.02
N ILE A 18 14.15 -7.68 -0.73
CA ILE A 18 13.18 -7.42 0.34
C ILE A 18 12.84 -5.93 0.40
N ILE A 19 13.83 -5.03 0.28
CA ILE A 19 13.60 -3.58 0.24
C ILE A 19 12.73 -3.21 -0.95
N PHE A 20 13.06 -3.70 -2.15
CA PHE A 20 12.27 -3.43 -3.35
C PHE A 20 10.82 -3.92 -3.21
N LEU A 21 10.61 -5.14 -2.71
CA LEU A 21 9.28 -5.68 -2.49
C LEU A 21 8.50 -4.91 -1.43
N SER A 22 9.15 -4.52 -0.34
CA SER A 22 8.53 -3.72 0.73
C SER A 22 8.07 -2.35 0.22
N LEU A 23 8.93 -1.67 -0.54
CA LEU A 23 8.62 -0.38 -1.14
C LEU A 23 7.51 -0.51 -2.20
N PHE A 24 7.56 -1.55 -3.03
CA PHE A 24 6.54 -1.84 -4.03
C PHE A 24 5.17 -2.08 -3.38
N LEU A 25 5.11 -2.94 -2.35
CA LEU A 25 3.88 -3.21 -1.61
C LEU A 25 3.34 -1.94 -0.95
N LEU A 26 4.21 -1.13 -0.34
CA LEU A 26 3.83 0.15 0.24
C LEU A 26 3.24 1.10 -0.82
N SER A 27 3.86 1.22 -2.00
CA SER A 27 3.34 2.07 -3.07
C SER A 27 2.01 1.57 -3.63
N THR A 28 1.87 0.26 -3.84
CA THR A 28 0.61 -0.30 -4.37
C THR A 28 -0.54 -0.25 -3.37
N ASN A 29 -0.24 -0.16 -2.07
CA ASN A 29 -1.27 0.03 -1.03
C ASN A 29 -1.76 1.49 -0.96
N ILE A 30 -0.99 2.45 -1.49
CA ILE A 30 -1.38 3.86 -1.58
C ILE A 30 -2.36 4.07 -2.75
N ASP A 31 -2.10 3.46 -3.91
CA ASP A 31 -2.95 3.63 -5.11
C ASP A 31 -4.34 2.98 -4.97
N ALA A 32 -4.49 1.96 -4.12
CA ALA A 32 -5.79 1.34 -3.84
C ALA A 32 -6.62 2.11 -2.81
N ALA A 33 -6.03 3.13 -2.19
CA ALA A 33 -6.63 3.86 -1.10
C ALA A 33 -6.95 5.31 -1.47
N GLU A 34 -6.57 5.89 -2.61
CA GLU A 34 -6.95 7.29 -2.91
C GLU A 34 -8.26 7.39 -3.70
N CYS A 35 -9.19 8.23 -3.23
CA CYS A 35 -10.45 8.52 -3.91
C CYS A 35 -10.75 10.02 -3.86
N TYR A 36 -11.56 10.54 -4.78
CA TYR A 36 -12.08 11.92 -4.73
C TYR A 36 -13.60 11.97 -4.54
N GLN A 37 -14.29 10.89 -4.91
CA GLN A 37 -15.74 10.73 -4.85
C GLN A 37 -16.07 9.24 -4.64
N ASP A 38 -17.26 8.95 -4.13
CA ASP A 38 -17.67 7.58 -3.77
C ASP A 38 -17.59 6.60 -4.96
N SER A 39 -17.79 7.06 -6.19
CA SER A 39 -17.72 6.24 -7.40
C SER A 39 -16.31 5.81 -7.79
N ASP A 40 -15.27 6.41 -7.19
CA ASP A 40 -13.89 5.97 -7.40
C ASP A 40 -13.60 4.69 -6.60
N CYS A 41 -14.46 4.35 -5.63
CA CYS A 41 -14.32 3.16 -4.80
C CYS A 41 -14.95 1.92 -5.45
N PRO A 42 -14.33 0.73 -5.33
CA PRO A 42 -14.86 -0.49 -5.91
C PRO A 42 -16.21 -0.86 -5.29
N GLU A 43 -17.23 -1.12 -6.12
CA GLU A 43 -18.58 -1.50 -5.66
C GLU A 43 -18.59 -2.78 -4.83
N ASP A 44 -17.62 -3.67 -5.05
CA ASP A 44 -17.49 -4.99 -4.41
C ASP A 44 -16.53 -5.01 -3.21
N MET A 45 -16.02 -3.85 -2.79
CA MET A 45 -15.11 -3.75 -1.64
C MET A 45 -15.80 -4.04 -0.29
N CYS A 46 -17.10 -3.77 -0.18
CA CYS A 46 -17.86 -3.88 1.07
C CYS A 46 -18.77 -5.12 1.09
N SER A 47 -18.91 -5.74 2.25
CA SER A 47 -19.85 -6.87 2.44
C SER A 47 -21.31 -6.40 2.44
N TYR A 48 -22.22 -7.31 2.12
CA TYR A 48 -23.68 -7.09 2.02
C TYR A 48 -24.21 -6.25 3.19
N LEU A 49 -24.43 -4.95 2.91
CA LEU A 49 -25.15 -3.89 3.66
C LEU A 49 -24.37 -2.56 3.71
N ALA A 50 -23.04 -2.59 3.68
CA ALA A 50 -22.24 -1.36 3.71
C ALA A 50 -21.99 -0.86 2.29
N LYS A 51 -21.99 0.46 2.10
CA LYS A 51 -21.69 1.10 0.82
C LYS A 51 -20.25 1.56 0.79
N PRO A 52 -19.53 1.36 -0.32
CA PRO A 52 -18.22 1.97 -0.50
C PRO A 52 -18.37 3.48 -0.56
N THR A 53 -17.63 4.19 0.29
CA THR A 53 -17.64 5.66 0.42
C THR A 53 -16.23 6.20 0.44
N CYS A 54 -16.06 7.41 -0.06
CA CYS A 54 -14.78 8.11 -0.04
C CYS A 54 -14.64 8.93 1.25
N ILE A 55 -13.80 8.46 2.18
CA ILE A 55 -13.63 9.04 3.51
C ILE A 55 -12.45 10.00 3.50
N PHE A 56 -12.72 11.29 3.69
CA PHE A 56 -11.70 12.32 3.84
C PHE A 56 -11.05 12.23 5.23
N THR A 57 -9.77 11.86 5.29
CA THR A 57 -9.02 11.84 6.55
C THR A 57 -8.26 13.16 6.72
N GLU A 58 -8.64 13.95 7.73
CA GLU A 58 -7.93 15.19 8.06
C GLU A 58 -6.77 14.91 9.02
N TYR A 59 -5.62 14.46 8.51
CA TYR A 59 -4.36 14.48 9.26
C TYR A 59 -3.57 15.74 8.87
N PHE A 60 -3.54 16.75 9.76
CA PHE A 60 -2.57 17.87 9.87
C PHE A 60 -1.74 18.29 8.61
N PRO A 61 -1.51 19.61 8.44
CA PRO A 61 -2.10 20.51 7.45
C PRO A 61 -1.53 20.42 6.00
N ILE A 62 -0.92 19.30 5.56
CA ILE A 62 -0.17 19.29 4.27
C ILE A 62 -0.63 18.20 3.30
N PHE A 63 -1.37 17.17 3.76
CA PHE A 63 -1.72 16.04 2.91
C PHE A 63 -3.23 15.77 2.94
N TRP A 64 -3.92 16.12 1.85
CA TRP A 64 -5.30 15.72 1.63
C TRP A 64 -5.29 14.31 1.08
N MET A 65 -5.51 13.32 1.93
CA MET A 65 -5.69 11.92 1.52
C MET A 65 -7.11 11.50 1.88
N ALA A 66 -7.88 11.17 0.87
CA ALA A 66 -9.20 10.57 1.04
C ALA A 66 -9.11 9.11 0.64
N VAL A 67 -9.72 8.25 1.45
CA VAL A 67 -9.62 6.81 1.29
C VAL A 67 -10.93 6.06 1.23
N CYS A 68 -10.97 5.02 0.39
CA CYS A 68 -12.15 4.17 0.29
C CYS A 68 -12.38 3.44 1.61
N GLY A 69 -13.59 3.58 2.15
CA GLY A 69 -14.07 2.87 3.31
C GLY A 69 -15.47 2.31 3.10
N CYS A 70 -15.98 1.62 4.12
CA CYS A 70 -17.34 1.06 4.12
C CYS A 70 -18.14 1.74 5.23
N ASP A 71 -19.26 2.37 4.87
CA ASP A 71 -20.25 2.96 5.79
C ASP A 71 -21.60 2.22 5.68
#